data_AF-A0A8T3Y897-F1
#
_entry.id   AF-A0A8T3Y897-F1
#
_cell.length_a   1.000
_cell.length_b   1.000
_cell.length_c   1.000
_cell.angle_alpha   90.00
_cell.angle_beta   90.00
_cell.angle_gamma   90.00
#
_symmetry.space_group_name_H-M   'P 1'
#
loop_
_entity.id
_entity.type
_entity.pdbx_description
1 polymer ?
#
loop_
_entity_poly.entity_id
_entity_poly.type
_entity_poly.pdbx_seq_one_letter_code
_entity_poly.pdbx_strand_id
1 'polypeptide(L)'
;MSEMQGQTTQERKYLYPLEYAGTNLQDIFTYLSKSVEVLFVLEGAKPVARFPMAEYDLPHIADFCSTHGLAMTRSDYKILKFVPLDKGYANKGYRLPVTSPMIGDVFVYLSRSPELAQEAKVADYMNDHATLGKLLGYPECCTKFFTENKDKVQDDDDYVRLALKHSRMKHAELNVLPRYFDVTLLSHFPCSFDCQASLQLAIRYLETIRKNSYGLAEYVLNTLRKPVILTEQDGVHLLFHEQQEGNFLRFGEVASTVTNNFHHQLAQAKIINKDHPGLVLFS
;
A
#
# COMPACT_ATOMS: atom_id res chain seq x y z
N MET A 1 -31.57 -0.72 -1.74
CA MET A 1 -30.21 -0.42 -1.22
C MET A 1 -29.21 -0.52 -2.36
N SER A 2 -29.33 0.43 -3.30
CA SER A 2 -28.53 0.52 -4.52
C SER A 2 -27.88 1.89 -4.49
N GLU A 3 -26.59 1.96 -4.19
CA GLU A 3 -25.74 3.16 -4.29
C GLU A 3 -24.31 2.77 -3.91
N MET A 4 -23.65 1.96 -4.75
CA MET A 4 -22.19 1.75 -4.68
C MET A 4 -21.56 1.68 -6.07
N GLN A 5 -22.22 2.23 -7.09
CA GLN A 5 -21.62 2.36 -8.42
C GLN A 5 -20.69 3.58 -8.45
N GLY A 6 -19.41 3.33 -8.71
CA GLY A 6 -18.53 4.31 -9.37
C GLY A 6 -17.96 5.44 -8.53
N GLN A 7 -17.90 5.31 -7.19
CA GLN A 7 -17.28 6.37 -6.39
C GLN A 7 -15.77 6.45 -6.62
N THR A 8 -15.31 7.64 -7.01
CA THR A 8 -13.90 8.02 -7.15
C THR A 8 -13.18 7.84 -5.80
N THR A 9 -11.84 7.71 -5.82
CA THR A 9 -11.02 7.61 -4.60
C THR A 9 -11.29 8.76 -3.61
N GLN A 10 -11.70 9.92 -4.14
CA GLN A 10 -12.05 11.11 -3.36
C GLN A 10 -13.40 11.00 -2.64
N GLU A 11 -14.39 10.30 -3.21
CA GLU A 11 -15.69 10.05 -2.56
C GLU A 11 -15.58 8.98 -1.45
N ARG A 12 -14.71 7.98 -1.65
CA ARG A 12 -14.44 6.96 -0.60
C ARG A 12 -13.70 7.52 0.61
N LYS A 13 -12.97 8.63 0.43
CA LYS A 13 -12.20 9.31 1.49
C LYS A 13 -13.06 9.62 2.73
N TYR A 14 -14.35 9.88 2.55
CA TYR A 14 -15.24 10.33 3.63
C TYR A 14 -16.25 9.28 4.10
N LEU A 15 -16.33 8.11 3.45
CA LEU A 15 -17.23 7.05 3.91
C LEU A 15 -16.76 6.42 5.24
N TYR A 16 -15.44 6.37 5.44
CA TYR A 16 -14.82 5.75 6.61
C TYR A 16 -13.72 6.67 7.15
N PRO A 17 -14.09 7.76 7.85
CA PRO A 17 -13.09 8.69 8.37
C PRO A 17 -12.14 8.00 9.35
N LEU A 18 -10.87 8.39 9.28
CA LEU A 18 -9.83 7.94 10.20
C LEU A 18 -9.48 9.07 11.15
N GLU A 19 -10.25 9.18 12.23
CA GLU A 19 -10.08 10.24 13.21
C GLU A 19 -9.00 9.90 14.24
N TYR A 20 -8.15 10.88 14.54
CA TYR A 20 -7.21 10.85 15.64
C TYR A 20 -7.24 12.21 16.35
N ALA A 21 -7.53 12.22 17.65
CA ALA A 21 -7.63 13.43 18.45
C ALA A 21 -8.53 14.54 17.83
N GLY A 22 -9.64 14.15 17.21
CA GLY A 22 -10.58 15.08 16.56
C GLY A 22 -10.16 15.58 15.17
N THR A 23 -9.06 15.05 14.61
CA THR A 23 -8.61 15.34 13.24
C THR A 23 -8.77 14.11 12.37
N ASN A 24 -9.41 14.25 11.21
CA ASN A 24 -9.44 13.19 10.20
C ASN A 24 -8.09 13.16 9.46
N LEU A 25 -7.31 12.08 9.66
CA LEU A 25 -5.97 11.94 9.09
C LEU A 25 -5.96 11.99 7.56
N GLN A 26 -7.04 11.57 6.92
CA GLN A 26 -7.16 11.61 5.46
C GLN A 26 -7.17 13.05 4.93
N ASP A 27 -7.59 14.04 5.72
CA ASP A 27 -7.55 15.45 5.32
C ASP A 27 -6.16 16.06 5.34
N ILE A 28 -5.24 15.45 6.09
CA ILE A 28 -3.84 15.88 6.18
C ILE A 28 -2.95 15.10 5.20
N PHE A 29 -3.15 13.78 5.11
CA PHE A 29 -2.25 12.88 4.36
C PHE A 29 -2.78 12.46 2.99
N THR A 30 -3.99 12.91 2.63
CA THR A 30 -4.70 12.74 1.34
C THR A 30 -5.10 11.31 1.00
N TYR A 31 -4.16 10.36 1.12
CA TYR A 31 -4.32 8.95 0.79
C TYR A 31 -4.57 8.13 2.06
N LEU A 32 -5.43 7.12 1.95
CA LEU A 32 -5.74 6.21 3.04
C LEU A 32 -4.49 5.43 3.48
N SER A 33 -3.71 4.90 2.53
CA SER A 33 -2.47 4.18 2.84
C SER A 33 -1.48 5.02 3.66
N LYS A 34 -1.36 6.32 3.36
CA LYS A 34 -0.52 7.24 4.14
C LYS A 34 -1.13 7.54 5.51
N SER A 35 -2.44 7.72 5.57
CA SER A 35 -3.16 8.02 6.81
C SER A 35 -3.03 6.88 7.83
N VAL A 36 -3.16 5.62 7.41
CA VAL A 36 -2.97 4.46 8.30
C VAL A 36 -1.53 4.30 8.76
N GLU A 37 -0.55 4.60 7.90
CA GLU A 37 0.88 4.61 8.27
C GLU A 37 1.17 5.59 9.40
N VAL A 38 0.59 6.80 9.32
CA VAL A 38 0.74 7.81 10.36
C VAL A 38 0.04 7.38 11.64
N LEU A 39 -1.17 6.82 11.55
CA LEU A 39 -1.86 6.26 12.70
C LEU A 39 -1.01 5.20 13.41
N PHE A 40 -0.35 4.32 12.66
CA PHE A 40 0.52 3.30 13.26
C PHE A 40 1.69 3.90 14.03
N VAL A 41 2.26 5.02 13.57
CA VAL A 41 3.32 5.73 14.31
C VAL A 41 2.77 6.41 15.56
N LEU A 42 1.64 7.11 15.46
CA LEU A 42 0.97 7.78 16.58
C LEU A 42 0.65 6.80 17.72
N GLU A 43 0.06 5.65 17.37
CA GLU A 43 -0.32 4.59 18.29
C GLU A 43 0.87 3.69 18.72
N GLY A 44 2.07 3.94 18.19
CA GLY A 44 3.26 3.15 18.49
C GLY A 44 3.23 1.72 17.98
N ALA A 45 2.35 1.42 17.03
CA ALA A 45 2.34 0.17 16.30
C ALA A 45 3.52 0.06 15.34
N LYS A 46 3.99 1.20 14.79
CA LYS A 46 5.12 1.29 13.87
C LYS A 46 6.17 2.31 14.35
N PRO A 47 7.48 2.00 14.27
CA PRO A 47 8.54 2.92 14.69
C PRO A 47 8.69 4.15 13.78
N VAL A 48 8.66 3.95 12.46
CA VAL A 48 8.83 5.01 11.45
C VAL A 48 7.86 4.78 10.29
N ALA A 49 7.17 5.83 9.85
CA ALA A 49 6.46 5.85 8.57
C ALA A 49 7.32 6.54 7.51
N ARG A 50 7.30 6.00 6.29
CA ARG A 50 7.98 6.57 5.11
C ARG A 50 7.05 6.58 3.92
N PHE A 51 6.77 7.74 3.36
CA PHE A 51 5.95 7.86 2.15
C PHE A 51 6.28 9.13 1.36
N PRO A 52 6.01 9.14 0.04
CA PRO A 52 6.24 10.31 -0.80
C PRO A 52 5.13 11.36 -0.62
N MET A 53 5.51 12.63 -0.54
CA MET A 53 4.60 13.78 -0.46
C MET A 53 5.04 14.90 -1.40
N ALA A 54 4.07 15.64 -1.91
CA ALA A 54 4.35 16.85 -2.64
C ALA A 54 4.88 17.94 -1.70
N GLU A 55 5.81 18.77 -2.19
CA GLU A 55 6.45 19.79 -1.35
C GLU A 55 5.45 20.83 -0.81
N TYR A 56 4.37 21.11 -1.54
CA TYR A 56 3.35 22.07 -1.11
C TYR A 56 2.52 21.60 0.09
N ASP A 57 2.45 20.28 0.36
CA ASP A 57 1.73 19.73 1.52
C ASP A 57 2.56 19.76 2.81
N LEU A 58 3.89 19.95 2.70
CA LEU A 58 4.80 19.84 3.84
C LEU A 58 4.51 20.80 5.00
N PRO A 59 4.09 22.07 4.79
CA PRO A 59 3.76 22.96 5.90
C PRO A 59 2.60 22.44 6.75
N HIS A 60 1.54 21.90 6.13
CA HIS A 60 0.38 21.35 6.84
C HIS A 60 0.74 20.08 7.60
N ILE A 61 1.58 19.21 7.02
CA ILE A 61 2.07 18.01 7.71
C ILE A 61 2.97 18.40 8.90
N ALA A 62 3.86 19.38 8.72
CA ALA A 62 4.74 19.85 9.79
C ALA A 62 3.95 20.37 11.00
N ASP A 63 2.89 21.15 10.75
CA ASP A 63 2.00 21.68 11.79
C ASP A 63 1.27 20.54 12.54
N PHE A 64 0.72 19.59 11.79
CA PHE A 64 0.10 18.40 12.37
C PHE A 64 1.10 17.61 13.25
N CYS A 65 2.31 17.37 12.74
CA CYS A 65 3.35 16.63 13.45
C CYS A 65 3.78 17.35 14.74
N SER A 66 3.98 18.67 14.69
CA SER A 66 4.30 19.50 15.86
C SER A 66 3.23 19.37 16.95
N THR A 67 1.96 19.46 16.55
CA THR A 67 0.81 19.38 17.46
C THR A 67 0.67 18.00 18.12
N HIS A 68 1.06 16.94 17.42
CA HIS A 68 0.89 15.55 17.87
C HIS A 68 2.18 14.87 18.34
N GLY A 69 3.24 15.64 18.57
CA GLY A 69 4.51 15.12 19.10
C GLY A 69 5.23 14.14 18.17
N LEU A 70 5.09 14.34 16.85
CA LEU A 70 5.83 13.59 15.84
C LEU A 70 7.02 14.41 15.33
N ALA A 71 8.17 13.77 15.25
CA ALA A 71 9.29 14.26 14.49
C ALA A 71 9.07 14.01 13.00
N MET A 72 9.36 15.02 12.18
CA MET A 72 9.34 14.93 10.72
C MET A 72 10.70 15.32 10.15
N THR A 73 11.23 14.48 9.25
CA THR A 73 12.32 14.85 8.33
C THR A 73 11.96 14.48 6.90
N ARG A 74 12.72 14.99 5.93
CA ARG A 74 12.49 14.74 4.49
C ARG A 74 13.77 14.41 3.75
N SER A 75 13.63 13.71 2.62
CA SER A 75 14.75 13.43 1.71
C SER A 75 15.37 14.70 1.14
N ASP A 76 16.68 14.64 0.86
CA ASP A 76 17.43 15.72 0.19
C ASP A 76 17.36 15.62 -1.35
N TYR A 77 16.41 14.84 -1.85
CA TYR A 77 16.12 14.59 -3.26
C TYR A 77 14.60 14.51 -3.48
N LYS A 78 14.17 14.77 -4.72
CA LYS A 78 12.82 14.49 -5.20
C LYS A 78 12.78 13.15 -5.92
N ILE A 79 11.60 12.57 -6.01
CA ILE A 79 11.28 11.39 -6.80
C ILE A 79 10.28 11.80 -7.88
N LEU A 80 10.69 11.63 -9.13
CA LEU A 80 9.79 11.69 -10.26
C LEU A 80 9.30 10.28 -10.60
N LYS A 81 8.00 10.05 -10.46
CA LYS A 81 7.37 8.78 -10.84
C LYS A 81 6.96 8.84 -12.30
N PHE A 82 7.25 7.78 -13.06
CA PHE A 82 6.72 7.57 -14.39
C PHE A 82 5.73 6.41 -14.33
N VAL A 83 4.46 6.67 -14.62
CA VAL A 83 3.41 5.64 -14.64
C VAL A 83 3.30 5.10 -16.07
N PRO A 84 3.69 3.85 -16.33
CA PRO A 84 3.49 3.24 -17.64
C PRO A 84 2.01 3.14 -17.98
N LEU A 85 1.65 3.46 -19.24
CA LEU A 85 0.25 3.49 -19.71
C LEU A 85 -0.43 2.11 -19.64
N ASP A 86 0.33 1.04 -19.79
CA ASP A 86 -0.11 -0.35 -19.80
C ASP A 86 -0.33 -0.92 -18.38
N LYS A 87 0.36 -0.38 -17.37
CA LYS A 87 0.23 -0.82 -15.97
C LYS A 87 -0.70 0.06 -15.15
N GLY A 88 -0.68 1.36 -15.39
CA GLY A 88 -1.46 2.35 -14.64
C GLY A 88 -0.98 2.60 -13.19
N TYR A 89 0.21 2.09 -12.82
CA TYR A 89 0.88 2.40 -11.56
C TYR A 89 2.40 2.50 -11.74
N ALA A 90 3.11 3.11 -10.79
CA ALA A 90 4.58 3.21 -10.79
C ALA A 90 5.16 2.72 -9.47
N ASN A 91 5.97 1.66 -9.52
CA ASN A 91 6.75 1.20 -8.36
C ASN A 91 8.16 1.79 -8.34
N LYS A 92 8.61 2.39 -9.45
CA LYS A 92 9.91 3.07 -9.56
C LYS A 92 9.74 4.58 -9.74
N GLY A 93 10.75 5.30 -9.27
CA GLY A 93 10.89 6.71 -9.54
C GLY A 93 12.35 7.12 -9.62
N TYR A 94 12.60 8.18 -10.36
CA TYR A 94 13.93 8.71 -10.59
C TYR A 94 14.26 9.76 -9.54
N ARG A 95 15.43 9.59 -8.89
CA ARG A 95 15.96 10.59 -7.96
C ARG A 95 16.39 11.82 -8.74
N LEU A 96 15.85 12.97 -8.35
CA LEU A 96 16.24 14.28 -8.84
C LEU A 96 16.82 15.10 -7.68
N PRO A 97 17.79 16.00 -7.93
CA PRO A 97 18.19 16.98 -6.94
C PRO A 97 16.98 17.75 -6.41
N VAL A 98 16.97 18.08 -5.11
CA VAL A 98 15.87 18.89 -4.52
C VAL A 98 15.73 20.27 -5.16
N THR A 99 16.80 20.77 -5.79
CA THR A 99 16.81 22.03 -6.56
C THR A 99 16.22 21.90 -7.97
N SER A 100 15.87 20.69 -8.42
CA SER A 100 15.28 20.48 -9.73
C SER A 100 13.97 21.26 -9.88
N PRO A 101 13.75 21.95 -11.01
CA PRO A 101 12.50 22.65 -11.28
C PRO A 101 11.34 21.69 -11.60
N MET A 102 11.63 20.41 -11.81
CA MET A 102 10.59 19.41 -12.04
C MET A 102 9.75 19.20 -10.78
N ILE A 103 8.43 19.12 -10.97
CA ILE A 103 7.49 18.75 -9.91
C ILE A 103 7.69 17.25 -9.62
N GLY A 104 7.98 16.94 -8.37
CA GLY A 104 8.16 15.58 -7.87
C GLY A 104 7.90 15.52 -6.37
N ASP A 105 7.85 14.30 -5.85
CA ASP A 105 7.59 14.07 -4.42
C ASP A 105 8.91 14.04 -3.64
N VAL A 106 8.92 14.51 -2.40
CA VAL A 106 9.97 14.17 -1.43
C VAL A 106 9.50 13.00 -0.57
N PHE A 107 10.41 12.15 -0.09
CA PHE A 107 10.07 11.22 0.97
C PHE A 107 10.01 11.96 2.30
N VAL A 108 8.93 11.74 3.04
CA VAL A 108 8.76 12.17 4.42
C VAL A 108 8.97 10.97 5.33
N TYR A 109 9.67 11.20 6.45
CA TYR A 109 9.92 10.21 7.49
C TYR A 109 9.36 10.74 8.79
N LEU A 110 8.42 10.00 9.37
CA LEU A 110 7.71 10.37 10.60
C LEU A 110 7.98 9.36 11.69
N SER A 111 8.30 9.83 12.88
CA SER A 111 8.48 8.99 14.07
C SER A 111 8.15 9.76 15.34
N ARG A 112 7.88 9.05 16.43
CA ARG A 112 7.86 9.63 17.78
C ARG A 112 9.26 9.92 18.32
N SER A 113 10.32 9.43 17.65
CA SER A 113 11.72 9.71 17.97
C SER A 113 12.36 10.48 16.80
N PRO A 114 12.87 11.70 17.04
CA PRO A 114 13.65 12.45 16.06
C PRO A 114 14.84 11.66 15.50
N GLU A 115 15.49 10.86 16.35
CA GLU A 115 16.63 10.03 16.00
C GLU A 115 16.22 8.96 14.98
N LEU A 116 15.14 8.21 15.23
CA LEU A 116 14.67 7.17 14.31
C LEU A 116 14.22 7.74 12.96
N ALA A 117 13.56 8.91 12.94
CA ALA A 117 13.19 9.57 11.70
C ALA A 117 14.43 9.95 10.87
N GLN A 118 15.47 10.49 11.54
CA GLN A 118 16.72 10.87 10.89
C GLN A 118 17.54 9.67 10.43
N GLU A 119 17.63 8.60 11.24
CA GLU A 119 18.29 7.35 10.85
C GLU A 119 17.63 6.73 9.62
N ALA A 120 16.29 6.74 9.54
CA ALA A 120 15.57 6.21 8.39
C ALA A 120 15.86 7.02 7.12
N LYS A 121 15.93 8.35 7.23
CA LYS A 121 16.36 9.23 6.13
C LYS A 121 17.77 8.87 5.64
N VAL A 122 18.72 8.70 6.56
CA VAL A 122 20.11 8.40 6.23
C VAL A 122 20.22 7.01 5.58
N ALA A 123 19.56 6.00 6.14
CA ALA A 123 19.54 4.65 5.59
C ALA A 123 18.97 4.61 4.16
N ASP A 124 17.87 5.34 3.90
CA ASP A 124 17.30 5.43 2.55
C ASP A 124 18.22 6.17 1.57
N TYR A 125 18.84 7.27 2.00
CA TYR A 125 19.79 8.01 1.17
C TYR A 125 20.97 7.11 0.73
N MET A 126 21.52 6.33 1.65
CA MET A 126 22.63 5.40 1.42
C MET A 126 22.23 4.11 0.70
N ASN A 127 20.95 3.90 0.38
CA ASN A 127 20.40 2.64 -0.14
C ASN A 127 20.69 1.43 0.77
N ASP A 128 20.80 1.65 2.09
CA ASP A 128 20.89 0.59 3.09
C ASP A 128 19.48 0.04 3.39
N HIS A 129 18.98 -0.78 2.46
CA HIS A 129 17.64 -1.36 2.54
C HIS A 129 17.45 -2.25 3.78
N ALA A 130 18.53 -2.88 4.27
CA ALA A 130 18.45 -3.74 5.43
C ALA A 130 18.17 -2.93 6.71
N THR A 131 18.97 -1.88 6.94
CA THR A 131 18.78 -0.96 8.07
C THR A 131 17.45 -0.22 7.93
N LEU A 132 17.13 0.28 6.74
CA LEU A 132 15.86 0.96 6.50
C LEU A 132 14.65 0.06 6.82
N GLY A 133 14.65 -1.18 6.34
CA GLY A 133 13.56 -2.12 6.62
C GLY A 133 13.36 -2.37 8.12
N LYS A 134 14.45 -2.50 8.87
CA LYS A 134 14.40 -2.64 10.34
C LYS A 134 13.83 -1.38 11.01
N LEU A 135 14.28 -0.19 10.60
CA LEU A 135 13.79 1.09 11.12
C LEU A 135 12.30 1.33 10.81
N LEU A 136 11.81 0.79 9.71
CA LEU A 136 10.39 0.80 9.34
C LEU A 136 9.58 -0.28 10.08
N GLY A 137 10.21 -1.13 10.89
CA GLY A 137 9.55 -2.19 11.65
C GLY A 137 9.20 -3.43 10.81
N TYR A 138 9.86 -3.64 9.68
CA TYR A 138 9.62 -4.81 8.84
C TYR A 138 10.22 -6.07 9.47
N PRO A 139 9.57 -7.24 9.34
CA PRO A 139 10.12 -8.49 9.83
C PRO A 139 11.47 -8.83 9.19
N GLU A 140 12.42 -9.33 9.98
CA GLU A 140 13.77 -9.69 9.50
C GLU A 140 13.73 -10.65 8.30
N CYS A 141 12.83 -11.65 8.33
CA CYS A 141 12.69 -12.60 7.22
C CYS A 141 12.24 -11.92 5.91
N CYS A 142 11.45 -10.84 5.98
CA CYS A 142 10.99 -10.10 4.82
C CYS A 142 12.09 -9.18 4.29
N THR A 143 12.82 -8.51 5.18
CA THR A 143 13.98 -7.70 4.80
C THR A 143 15.07 -8.56 4.15
N LYS A 144 15.37 -9.73 4.72
CA LYS A 144 16.30 -10.71 4.14
C LYS A 144 15.83 -11.16 2.76
N PHE A 145 14.56 -11.54 2.63
CA PHE A 145 13.97 -11.94 1.35
C PHE A 145 14.10 -10.85 0.29
N PHE A 146 13.84 -9.58 0.64
CA PHE A 146 14.02 -8.45 -0.26
C PHE A 146 15.49 -8.35 -0.72
N THR A 147 16.44 -8.32 0.22
CA THR A 147 17.87 -8.18 -0.10
C THR A 147 18.41 -9.32 -0.97
N GLU A 148 17.98 -10.56 -0.73
CA GLU A 148 18.41 -11.75 -1.49
C GLU A 148 17.79 -11.86 -2.89
N ASN A 149 16.71 -11.14 -3.15
CA ASN A 149 15.95 -11.24 -4.41
C ASN A 149 15.89 -9.93 -5.20
N LYS A 150 16.50 -8.85 -4.72
CA LYS A 150 16.49 -7.54 -5.40
C LYS A 150 16.95 -7.57 -6.85
N ASP A 151 17.92 -8.42 -7.18
CA ASP A 151 18.45 -8.53 -8.54
C ASP A 151 17.60 -9.45 -9.44
N LYS A 152 16.63 -10.18 -8.85
CA LYS A 152 15.73 -11.10 -9.57
C LYS A 152 14.42 -10.45 -10.00
N VAL A 153 14.05 -9.33 -9.37
CA VAL A 153 12.84 -8.56 -9.72
C VAL A 153 13.25 -7.48 -10.72
N GLN A 154 13.26 -7.83 -12.01
CA GLN A 154 13.61 -6.87 -13.05
C GLN A 154 12.51 -5.79 -13.19
N ASP A 155 12.96 -4.56 -13.44
CA ASP A 155 12.21 -3.38 -13.90
C ASP A 155 11.08 -2.77 -13.05
N ASP A 156 10.45 -3.45 -12.09
CA ASP A 156 9.29 -2.89 -11.38
C ASP A 156 9.24 -3.07 -9.85
N ASP A 157 10.31 -3.56 -9.21
CA ASP A 157 10.42 -3.76 -7.75
C ASP A 157 9.18 -4.42 -7.08
N ASP A 158 8.43 -5.23 -7.84
CA ASP A 158 7.25 -5.96 -7.38
C ASP A 158 7.62 -7.41 -7.01
N TYR A 159 7.58 -7.69 -5.70
CA TYR A 159 7.95 -8.99 -5.15
C TYR A 159 6.77 -9.94 -5.00
N VAL A 160 5.54 -9.55 -5.38
CA VAL A 160 4.34 -10.38 -5.20
C VAL A 160 4.49 -11.73 -5.89
N ARG A 161 4.96 -11.76 -7.14
CA ARG A 161 5.13 -13.04 -7.88
C ARG A 161 6.14 -13.97 -7.21
N LEU A 162 7.21 -13.42 -6.63
CA LEU A 162 8.18 -14.23 -5.88
C LEU A 162 7.57 -14.71 -4.55
N ALA A 163 6.90 -13.84 -3.81
CA ALA A 163 6.23 -14.20 -2.56
C ALA A 163 5.16 -15.29 -2.80
N LEU A 164 4.38 -15.21 -3.88
CA LEU A 164 3.39 -16.22 -4.28
C LEU A 164 4.03 -17.61 -4.47
N LYS A 165 5.21 -17.68 -5.10
CA LYS A 165 5.95 -18.94 -5.28
C LYS A 165 6.41 -19.56 -3.95
N HIS A 166 6.62 -18.73 -2.93
CA HIS A 166 7.04 -19.15 -1.59
C HIS A 166 5.86 -19.40 -0.63
N SER A 167 4.62 -19.27 -1.10
CA SER A 167 3.41 -19.34 -0.27
C SER A 167 2.74 -20.70 -0.37
N ARG A 168 2.42 -21.32 0.76
CA ARG A 168 1.54 -22.50 0.81
C ARG A 168 0.08 -22.10 1.02
N MET A 169 -0.13 -21.11 1.88
CA MET A 169 -1.43 -20.46 2.11
C MET A 169 -1.32 -18.98 1.76
N LYS A 170 -2.48 -18.33 1.58
CA LYS A 170 -2.55 -16.93 1.18
C LYS A 170 -3.51 -16.20 2.10
N HIS A 171 -3.03 -15.78 3.27
CA HIS A 171 -3.86 -15.04 4.22
C HIS A 171 -4.26 -13.67 3.64
N ALA A 172 -5.55 -13.34 3.69
CA ALA A 172 -6.07 -12.06 3.20
C ALA A 172 -5.37 -10.86 3.85
N GLU A 173 -5.03 -10.92 5.13
CA GLU A 173 -4.33 -9.85 5.86
C GLU A 173 -2.94 -9.53 5.27
N LEU A 174 -2.36 -10.48 4.53
CA LEU A 174 -1.08 -10.34 3.85
C LEU A 174 -1.24 -9.90 2.38
N ASN A 175 -2.48 -9.74 1.89
CA ASN A 175 -2.74 -9.29 0.54
C ASN A 175 -2.30 -7.83 0.36
N VAL A 176 -1.15 -7.63 -0.27
CA VAL A 176 -0.62 -6.29 -0.57
C VAL A 176 -1.13 -5.73 -1.90
N LEU A 177 -1.87 -6.50 -2.71
CA LEU A 177 -2.28 -6.06 -4.05
C LEU A 177 -3.32 -4.92 -4.05
N PRO A 178 -4.26 -4.83 -3.09
CA PRO A 178 -5.17 -3.69 -3.02
C PRO A 178 -4.48 -2.34 -2.79
N ARG A 179 -3.16 -2.32 -2.49
CA ARG A 179 -2.37 -1.09 -2.40
C ARG A 179 -2.41 -0.26 -3.68
N TYR A 180 -2.60 -0.90 -4.83
CA TYR A 180 -2.77 -0.23 -6.12
C TYR A 180 -4.06 0.60 -6.19
N PHE A 181 -4.98 0.38 -5.25
CA PHE A 181 -6.22 1.11 -5.04
C PHE A 181 -6.24 1.83 -3.67
N ASP A 182 -5.06 2.15 -3.13
CA ASP A 182 -4.87 2.89 -1.87
C ASP A 182 -5.37 2.17 -0.60
N VAL A 183 -5.46 0.83 -0.63
CA VAL A 183 -5.85 0.02 0.53
C VAL A 183 -4.76 -1.00 0.86
N THR A 184 -4.09 -0.87 2.00
CA THR A 184 -3.10 -1.86 2.46
C THR A 184 -2.95 -1.82 3.98
N LEU A 185 -2.59 -2.96 4.57
CA LEU A 185 -2.11 -3.03 5.96
C LEU A 185 -0.57 -2.98 6.03
N LEU A 186 0.11 -3.50 5.02
CA LEU A 186 1.57 -3.63 5.02
C LEU A 186 2.20 -2.67 4.02
N SER A 187 3.34 -2.09 4.41
CA SER A 187 4.20 -1.26 3.55
C SER A 187 5.44 -1.99 3.06
N HIS A 188 5.55 -3.28 3.37
CA HIS A 188 6.53 -4.20 2.80
C HIS A 188 5.84 -5.34 2.05
N PHE A 189 6.55 -5.95 1.10
CA PHE A 189 6.14 -7.23 0.54
C PHE A 189 6.50 -8.34 1.53
N PRO A 190 5.54 -9.18 1.97
CA PRO A 190 5.88 -10.30 2.82
C PRO A 190 6.74 -11.32 2.05
N CYS A 191 7.66 -12.02 2.72
CA CYS A 191 8.48 -13.06 2.07
C CYS A 191 7.64 -14.23 1.52
N SER A 192 6.42 -14.39 2.04
CA SER A 192 5.37 -15.30 1.58
C SER A 192 4.02 -14.84 2.15
N PHE A 193 2.91 -15.20 1.51
CA PHE A 193 1.55 -14.92 1.97
C PHE A 193 1.06 -15.86 3.09
N ASP A 194 1.97 -16.65 3.68
CA ASP A 194 1.83 -17.40 4.92
C ASP A 194 2.89 -17.00 5.98
N CYS A 195 3.57 -15.85 5.78
CA CYS A 195 4.59 -15.33 6.68
C CYS A 195 4.00 -14.94 8.05
N GLN A 196 4.32 -15.73 9.08
CA GLN A 196 3.77 -15.55 10.43
C GLN A 196 4.13 -14.19 11.06
N ALA A 197 5.36 -13.72 10.87
CA ALA A 197 5.79 -12.43 11.41
C ALA A 197 5.04 -11.26 10.76
N SER A 198 4.79 -11.33 9.44
CA SER A 198 3.96 -10.33 8.76
C SER A 198 2.49 -10.44 9.16
N LEU A 199 1.99 -11.66 9.41
CA LEU A 199 0.59 -11.87 9.80
C LEU A 199 0.31 -11.27 11.18
N GLN A 200 1.20 -11.51 12.14
CA GLN A 200 1.12 -10.88 13.47
C GLN A 200 1.13 -9.35 13.38
N LEU A 201 1.97 -8.79 12.50
CA LEU A 201 2.02 -7.35 12.26
C LEU A 201 0.73 -6.82 11.64
N ALA A 202 0.22 -7.50 10.59
CA ALA A 202 -1.02 -7.12 9.92
C ALA A 202 -2.22 -7.15 10.87
N ILE A 203 -2.32 -8.17 11.74
CA ILE A 203 -3.36 -8.25 12.78
C ILE A 203 -3.24 -7.07 13.74
N ARG A 204 -2.04 -6.77 14.25
CA ARG A 204 -1.83 -5.62 15.13
C ARG A 204 -2.22 -4.29 14.47
N TYR A 205 -1.88 -4.11 13.20
CA TYR A 205 -2.26 -2.93 12.43
C TYR A 205 -3.77 -2.83 12.22
N LEU A 206 -4.43 -3.94 11.89
CA LEU A 206 -5.88 -3.98 11.76
C LEU A 206 -6.58 -3.61 13.08
N GLU A 207 -6.12 -4.13 14.22
CA GLU A 207 -6.66 -3.75 15.54
C GLU A 207 -6.40 -2.26 15.85
N THR A 208 -5.26 -1.72 15.41
CA THR A 208 -4.95 -0.29 15.58
C THR A 208 -5.92 0.59 14.78
N ILE A 209 -6.24 0.20 13.53
CA ILE A 209 -7.29 0.87 12.75
C ILE A 209 -8.64 0.70 13.45
N ARG A 210 -9.00 -0.51 13.86
CA ARG A 210 -10.31 -0.80 14.47
C ARG A 210 -10.57 0.00 15.74
N LYS A 211 -9.54 0.23 16.56
CA LYS A 211 -9.60 1.10 17.74
C LYS A 211 -10.02 2.54 17.40
N ASN A 212 -9.60 3.05 16.24
CA ASN A 212 -9.82 4.44 15.84
C ASN A 212 -10.97 4.60 14.83
N SER A 213 -11.27 3.57 14.04
CA SER A 213 -12.36 3.54 13.07
C SER A 213 -12.73 2.09 12.74
N TYR A 214 -13.76 1.57 13.41
CA TYR A 214 -14.24 0.19 13.19
C TYR A 214 -14.70 -0.02 11.74
N GLY A 215 -15.48 0.91 11.19
CA GLY A 215 -15.96 0.83 9.80
C GLY A 215 -14.82 0.79 8.79
N LEU A 216 -13.77 1.58 9.00
CA LEU A 216 -12.59 1.55 8.14
C LEU A 216 -11.84 0.21 8.25
N ALA A 217 -11.67 -0.34 9.45
CA ALA A 217 -11.01 -1.62 9.63
C ALA A 217 -11.74 -2.75 8.89
N GLU A 218 -13.07 -2.78 8.98
CA GLU A 218 -13.88 -3.76 8.25
C GLU A 218 -13.83 -3.52 6.73
N TYR A 219 -13.83 -2.27 6.27
CA TYR A 219 -13.63 -1.94 4.86
C TYR A 219 -12.27 -2.43 4.35
N VAL A 220 -11.18 -2.16 5.09
CA VAL A 220 -9.83 -2.61 4.74
C VAL A 220 -9.81 -4.13 4.66
N LEU A 221 -10.22 -4.84 5.72
CA LEU A 221 -10.20 -6.31 5.75
C LEU A 221 -11.04 -6.93 4.62
N ASN A 222 -12.25 -6.42 4.38
CA ASN A 222 -13.11 -6.90 3.30
C ASN A 222 -12.52 -6.64 1.92
N THR A 223 -11.78 -5.54 1.74
CA THR A 223 -11.06 -5.24 0.52
C THR A 223 -9.85 -6.17 0.33
N LEU A 224 -9.12 -6.48 1.41
CA LEU A 224 -7.98 -7.39 1.38
C LEU A 224 -8.38 -8.84 1.05
N ARG A 225 -9.62 -9.24 1.34
CA ARG A 225 -10.18 -10.55 0.97
C ARG A 225 -10.56 -10.67 -0.52
N LYS A 226 -10.56 -9.56 -1.26
CA LYS A 226 -11.04 -9.58 -2.64
C LYS A 226 -10.11 -10.36 -3.57
N PRO A 227 -10.66 -11.20 -4.47
CA PRO A 227 -9.92 -11.81 -5.55
C PRO A 227 -9.21 -10.74 -6.39
N VAL A 228 -7.96 -11.02 -6.77
CA VAL A 228 -7.16 -10.11 -7.57
C VAL A 228 -6.69 -10.80 -8.84
N ILE A 229 -6.74 -10.12 -9.98
CA ILE A 229 -6.06 -10.56 -11.20
C ILE A 229 -4.79 -9.71 -11.34
N LEU A 230 -3.63 -10.36 -11.18
CA LEU A 230 -2.31 -9.77 -11.34
C LEU A 230 -1.74 -10.13 -12.72
N THR A 231 -1.68 -9.15 -13.61
CA THR A 231 -1.12 -9.30 -14.96
C THR A 231 0.18 -8.49 -15.08
N GLU A 232 1.04 -8.83 -16.05
CA GLU A 232 2.28 -8.07 -16.28
C GLU A 232 2.06 -6.83 -17.15
N GLN A 233 1.09 -6.90 -18.08
CA GLN A 233 0.87 -5.90 -19.14
C GLN A 233 -0.56 -5.36 -19.19
N ASP A 234 -1.46 -5.87 -18.35
CA ASP A 234 -2.87 -5.45 -18.31
C ASP A 234 -3.26 -4.89 -16.93
N GLY A 235 -2.28 -4.44 -16.15
CA GLY A 235 -2.48 -3.90 -14.81
C GLY A 235 -2.99 -4.91 -13.77
N VAL A 236 -3.54 -4.36 -12.69
CA VAL A 236 -4.11 -5.13 -11.57
C VAL A 236 -5.61 -4.91 -11.52
N HIS A 237 -6.37 -5.99 -11.33
CA HIS A 237 -7.83 -5.93 -11.26
C HIS A 237 -8.33 -6.50 -9.94
N LEU A 238 -9.17 -5.75 -9.25
CA LEU A 238 -9.79 -6.15 -7.98
C LEU A 238 -11.26 -6.48 -8.23
N LEU A 239 -11.68 -7.70 -7.88
CA LEU A 239 -13.02 -8.20 -8.17
C LEU A 239 -13.94 -8.06 -6.94
N PHE A 240 -15.14 -7.52 -7.15
CA PHE A 240 -16.12 -7.27 -6.09
C PHE A 240 -17.42 -8.06 -6.33
N HIS A 241 -18.15 -8.33 -5.24
CA HIS A 241 -19.42 -9.05 -5.26
C HIS A 241 -19.29 -10.45 -5.87
N GLU A 242 -18.25 -11.16 -5.42
CA GLU A 242 -17.81 -12.42 -5.96
C GLU A 242 -18.69 -13.61 -5.50
N GLN A 243 -18.96 -14.53 -6.42
CA GLN A 243 -19.67 -15.78 -6.15
C GLN A 243 -18.97 -16.92 -6.87
N GLN A 244 -18.79 -18.03 -6.16
CA GLN A 244 -18.18 -19.23 -6.72
C GLN A 244 -19.23 -20.08 -7.45
N GLU A 245 -18.96 -20.43 -8.71
CA GLU A 245 -19.82 -21.30 -9.52
C GLU A 245 -18.97 -22.35 -10.24
N GLY A 246 -18.84 -23.54 -9.64
CA GLY A 246 -17.96 -24.59 -10.16
C GLY A 246 -16.51 -24.11 -10.31
N ASN A 247 -15.97 -24.20 -11.52
CA ASN A 247 -14.61 -23.74 -11.88
C ASN A 247 -14.55 -22.25 -12.23
N PHE A 248 -15.64 -21.50 -12.07
CA PHE A 248 -15.70 -20.08 -12.37
C PHE A 248 -15.93 -19.25 -11.11
N LEU A 249 -15.46 -18.01 -11.19
CA LEU A 249 -15.75 -16.95 -10.25
C LEU A 249 -16.57 -15.88 -10.99
N ARG A 250 -17.84 -15.72 -10.60
CA ARG A 250 -18.64 -14.57 -11.04
C ARG A 250 -18.37 -13.39 -10.14
N PHE A 251 -18.46 -12.19 -10.68
CA PHE A 251 -18.28 -10.95 -9.91
C PHE A 251 -19.22 -9.86 -10.44
N GLY A 252 -19.64 -8.94 -9.56
CA GLY A 252 -20.54 -7.86 -9.94
C GLY A 252 -19.81 -6.67 -10.57
N GLU A 253 -18.63 -6.36 -10.04
CA GLU A 253 -17.85 -5.16 -10.39
C GLU A 253 -16.34 -5.48 -10.40
N VAL A 254 -15.58 -4.69 -11.16
CA VAL A 254 -14.12 -4.79 -11.25
C VAL A 254 -13.52 -3.39 -11.19
N ALA A 255 -12.59 -3.17 -10.25
CA ALA A 255 -11.71 -2.01 -10.29
C ALA A 255 -10.41 -2.40 -11.00
N SER A 256 -9.82 -1.47 -11.75
CA SER A 256 -8.56 -1.72 -12.47
C SER A 256 -7.61 -0.54 -12.39
N THR A 257 -6.31 -0.81 -12.39
CA THR A 257 -5.28 0.21 -12.54
C THR A 257 -5.21 0.76 -13.96
N VAL A 258 -5.72 0.02 -14.96
CA VAL A 258 -5.67 0.42 -16.37
C VAL A 258 -7.01 0.11 -17.07
N THR A 259 -7.43 0.99 -17.99
CA THR A 259 -8.61 0.75 -18.82
C THR A 259 -8.17 0.30 -20.21
N ASN A 260 -8.03 -1.01 -20.40
CA ASN A 260 -7.60 -1.62 -21.66
C ASN A 260 -8.58 -2.71 -22.15
N ASN A 261 -8.26 -3.38 -23.26
CA ASN A 261 -9.12 -4.43 -23.83
C ASN A 261 -9.44 -5.55 -22.84
N PHE A 262 -8.46 -5.97 -22.03
CA PHE A 262 -8.66 -6.99 -21.02
C PHE A 262 -9.64 -6.52 -19.93
N HIS A 263 -9.50 -5.28 -19.45
CA HIS A 263 -10.47 -4.67 -18.53
C HIS A 263 -11.89 -4.67 -19.12
N HIS A 264 -12.05 -4.23 -20.37
CA HIS A 264 -13.36 -4.20 -21.03
C HIS A 264 -14.00 -5.58 -21.16
N GLN A 265 -13.21 -6.60 -21.50
CA GLN A 265 -13.68 -7.99 -21.57
C GLN A 265 -14.12 -8.49 -20.19
N LEU A 266 -13.34 -8.24 -19.13
CA LEU A 266 -13.70 -8.60 -17.77
C LEU A 266 -14.99 -7.90 -17.30
N ALA A 267 -15.11 -6.59 -17.55
CA ALA A 267 -16.26 -5.80 -17.15
C ALA A 267 -17.56 -6.23 -17.85
N GLN A 268 -17.47 -6.72 -19.09
CA GLN A 268 -18.61 -7.25 -19.84
C GLN A 268 -18.95 -8.68 -19.45
N ALA A 269 -17.95 -9.56 -19.36
CA ALA A 269 -18.15 -10.99 -19.10
C ALA A 269 -18.57 -11.27 -17.65
N LYS A 270 -18.04 -10.50 -16.68
CA LYS A 270 -18.33 -10.64 -15.24
C LYS A 270 -18.12 -12.05 -14.68
N ILE A 271 -17.21 -12.78 -15.30
CA ILE A 271 -16.86 -14.15 -14.96
C ILE A 271 -15.40 -14.41 -15.34
N ILE A 272 -14.70 -15.18 -14.52
CA ILE A 272 -13.33 -15.64 -14.80
C ILE A 272 -13.16 -17.09 -14.38
N ASN A 273 -12.38 -17.85 -15.14
CA ASN A 273 -12.01 -19.21 -14.75
C ASN A 273 -11.05 -19.15 -13.53
N LYS A 274 -11.30 -19.99 -12.52
CA LYS A 274 -10.46 -20.10 -11.32
C LYS A 274 -9.03 -20.52 -11.62
N ASP A 275 -8.80 -21.19 -12.74
CA ASP A 275 -7.47 -21.61 -13.22
C ASP A 275 -6.73 -20.51 -14.01
N HIS A 276 -7.30 -19.31 -14.12
CA HIS A 276 -6.65 -18.21 -14.82
C HIS A 276 -5.28 -17.88 -14.16
N PRO A 277 -4.18 -17.83 -14.91
CA PRO A 277 -2.83 -17.76 -14.35
C PRO A 277 -2.54 -16.46 -13.56
N GLY A 278 -3.28 -15.40 -13.84
CA GLY A 278 -3.22 -14.14 -13.09
C GLY A 278 -4.12 -14.09 -11.86
N LEU A 279 -5.07 -15.01 -11.69
CA LEU A 279 -6.04 -14.95 -10.60
C LEU A 279 -5.38 -15.40 -9.28
N VAL A 280 -5.46 -14.52 -8.28
CA VAL A 280 -4.99 -14.75 -6.92
C VAL A 280 -6.19 -14.70 -5.98
N LEU A 281 -6.44 -15.83 -5.32
CA LEU A 281 -7.44 -15.96 -4.26
C LEU A 281 -6.73 -15.99 -2.91
N PHE A 282 -7.29 -15.26 -1.95
CA PHE A 282 -6.84 -15.23 -0.56
C PHE A 282 -7.86 -15.96 0.32
N SER A 283 -7.35 -16.65 1.34
CA SER A 283 -8.13 -17.32 2.39
C SER A 283 -8.46 -16.37 3.52
#